data_AF-A0A537QJX3-F1
#
_entry.id   AF-A0A537QJX3-F1
#
_cell.length_a   1.000
_cell.length_b   1.000
_cell.length_c   1.000
_cell.angle_alpha   90.00
_cell.angle_beta   90.00
_cell.angle_gamma   90.00
#
_symmetry.space_group_name_H-M   'P 1'
#
loop_
_entity.id
_entity.type
_entity.pdbx_description
1 polymer ?
#
loop_
_entity_poly.entity_id
_entity_poly.type
_entity_poly.pdbx_seq_one_letter_code
_entity_poly.pdbx_strand_id
1 'polypeptide(L)'
;MSFYNAGIFLFENGAPLNPGNPYRAGLGGYTKQSPFGTFGVPFFLGLIGEAATRAFKAAWYAKWFVHRALRPDQYGGLVHMTKTNQKTYPINSYILGSPALIGPNGVFAKHGSYFLPQAYSEAGPQHPSYPSGHATMAGACATILKAAFDGSAPFAKLTDHTIQVASNDGQSLVSVPDPGITIGGELDKLASNIAFGRNFAGIHWRSDAEWGMRLGEAVALSILRDQDNNYPGEDFEGFTITKFDGTSVTV
;
A
#
# COMPACT_ATOMS: atom_id res chain seq x y z
N MET A 1 0.42 -11.42 -1.64
CA MET A 1 1.25 -11.84 -2.79
C MET A 1 2.26 -10.77 -3.20
N SER A 2 1.85 -9.57 -3.63
CA SER A 2 2.81 -8.57 -4.14
C SER A 2 3.97 -8.23 -3.20
N PHE A 3 3.71 -8.10 -1.89
CA PHE A 3 4.76 -7.87 -0.90
C PHE A 3 5.63 -9.09 -0.60
N TYR A 4 5.11 -10.31 -0.78
CA TYR A 4 5.96 -11.50 -0.72
C TYR A 4 6.93 -11.51 -1.91
N ASN A 5 6.45 -11.21 -3.12
CA ASN A 5 7.30 -11.13 -4.30
C ASN A 5 8.38 -10.05 -4.13
N ALA A 6 7.99 -8.86 -3.64
CA ALA A 6 8.95 -7.78 -3.36
C ALA A 6 9.98 -8.18 -2.30
N GLY A 7 9.54 -8.79 -1.19
CA GLY A 7 10.44 -9.26 -0.13
C GLY A 7 11.43 -10.31 -0.63
N ILE A 8 10.95 -11.32 -1.36
CA ILE A 8 11.81 -12.37 -1.97
C ILE A 8 12.82 -11.72 -2.92
N PHE A 9 12.36 -10.87 -3.84
CA PHE A 9 13.24 -10.16 -4.78
C PHE A 9 14.34 -9.36 -4.07
N LEU A 10 13.99 -8.60 -3.03
CA LEU A 10 14.96 -7.78 -2.28
C LEU A 10 15.98 -8.64 -1.52
N PHE A 11 15.54 -9.74 -0.89
CA PHE A 11 16.47 -10.66 -0.23
C PHE A 11 17.40 -11.37 -1.22
N GLU A 12 16.89 -11.85 -2.34
CA GLU A 12 17.68 -12.55 -3.37
C GLU A 12 18.69 -11.61 -4.06
N ASN A 13 18.39 -10.32 -4.13
CA ASN A 13 19.25 -9.32 -4.78
C ASN A 13 20.17 -8.56 -3.81
N GLY A 14 20.27 -9.00 -2.56
CA GLY A 14 21.22 -8.44 -1.60
C GLY A 14 20.88 -7.01 -1.18
N ALA A 15 19.59 -6.67 -1.08
CA ALA A 15 19.15 -5.39 -0.57
C ALA A 15 19.81 -5.07 0.78
N PRO A 16 20.38 -3.86 0.97
CA PRO A 16 20.95 -3.46 2.24
C PRO A 16 19.93 -3.62 3.37
N LEU A 17 20.32 -4.35 4.42
CA LEU A 17 19.48 -4.57 5.59
C LEU A 17 19.29 -3.28 6.38
N ASN A 18 18.16 -3.19 7.10
CA ASN A 18 17.85 -2.05 7.95
C ASN A 18 19.02 -1.74 8.91
N PRO A 19 19.34 -0.47 9.18
CA PRO A 19 20.46 -0.12 10.06
C PRO A 19 20.44 -0.79 11.43
N GLY A 20 19.25 -1.01 12.00
CA GLY A 20 19.09 -1.69 13.28
C GLY A 20 19.30 -3.21 13.25
N ASN A 21 19.47 -3.83 12.08
CA ASN A 21 19.68 -5.28 11.99
C ASN A 21 21.09 -5.66 12.52
N PRO A 22 21.21 -6.50 13.56
CA PRO A 22 22.51 -6.82 14.17
C PRO A 22 23.39 -7.73 13.31
N TYR A 23 22.86 -8.32 12.23
CA TYR A 23 23.57 -9.25 11.36
C TYR A 23 24.30 -8.56 10.18
N ARG A 24 24.59 -7.27 10.31
CA ARG A 24 25.35 -6.48 9.33
C ARG A 24 26.86 -6.65 9.55
N ALA A 25 27.39 -7.85 9.28
CA ALA A 25 28.79 -8.23 9.56
C ALA A 25 29.85 -7.21 9.07
N GLY A 26 29.66 -6.63 7.88
CA GLY A 26 30.56 -5.61 7.32
C GLY A 26 30.46 -4.21 7.94
N LEU A 27 29.55 -4.01 8.90
CA LEU A 27 29.22 -2.72 9.52
C LEU A 27 29.22 -2.83 11.07
N GLY A 28 30.02 -3.74 11.62
CA GLY A 28 30.17 -3.94 13.07
C GLY A 28 29.17 -4.91 13.68
N GLY A 29 28.28 -5.51 12.88
CA GLY A 29 27.37 -6.56 13.33
C GLY A 29 28.07 -7.91 13.55
N TYR A 30 27.27 -8.92 13.88
CA TYR A 30 27.78 -10.25 14.20
C TYR A 30 28.49 -10.93 13.00
N THR A 31 29.63 -11.58 13.29
CA THR A 31 30.49 -12.24 12.27
C THR A 31 30.56 -13.76 12.41
N LYS A 32 30.03 -14.32 13.50
CA LYS A 32 30.09 -15.76 13.82
C LYS A 32 28.72 -16.45 13.88
N GLN A 33 27.66 -15.75 13.49
CA GLN A 33 26.27 -16.22 13.44
C GLN A 33 25.55 -15.59 12.24
N SER A 34 24.40 -16.15 11.86
CA SER A 34 23.59 -15.68 10.73
C SER A 34 22.12 -15.54 11.09
N PRO A 35 21.38 -14.61 10.45
CA PRO A 35 19.96 -14.41 10.72
C PRO A 35 19.13 -15.51 10.07
N PHE A 36 18.02 -15.90 10.70
CA PHE A 36 17.06 -16.84 10.11
C PHE A 36 15.69 -16.74 10.82
N GLY A 37 15.58 -17.34 12.00
CA GLY A 37 14.35 -17.33 12.82
C GLY A 37 14.04 -15.94 13.41
N THR A 38 15.07 -15.12 13.59
CA THR A 38 15.03 -13.69 13.91
C THR A 38 15.84 -12.94 12.86
N PHE A 39 15.43 -11.72 12.53
CA PHE A 39 16.13 -10.78 11.62
C PHE A 39 16.47 -11.29 10.21
N GLY A 40 15.95 -12.46 9.81
CA GLY A 40 16.24 -13.14 8.54
C GLY A 40 15.03 -13.28 7.63
N VAL A 41 15.23 -13.97 6.50
CA VAL A 41 14.19 -14.13 5.47
C VAL A 41 12.90 -14.76 6.01
N PRO A 42 12.93 -15.93 6.71
CA PRO A 42 11.70 -16.53 7.24
C PRO A 42 10.97 -15.62 8.23
N PHE A 43 11.72 -14.91 9.06
CA PHE A 43 11.20 -13.99 10.06
C PHE A 43 10.37 -12.86 9.40
N PHE A 44 10.97 -12.10 8.47
CA PHE A 44 10.28 -10.98 7.83
C PHE A 44 9.16 -11.42 6.89
N LEU A 45 9.34 -12.51 6.13
CA LEU A 45 8.27 -13.00 5.27
C LEU A 45 7.09 -13.57 6.08
N GLY A 46 7.36 -14.20 7.23
CA GLY A 46 6.31 -14.61 8.18
C GLY A 46 5.53 -13.40 8.72
N LEU A 47 6.25 -12.36 9.13
CA LEU A 47 5.67 -11.13 9.66
C LEU A 47 4.74 -10.41 8.68
N ILE A 48 5.01 -10.45 7.38
CA ILE A 48 4.13 -9.85 6.36
C ILE A 48 2.71 -10.44 6.47
N GLY A 49 2.60 -11.76 6.64
CA GLY A 49 1.32 -12.45 6.77
C GLY A 49 0.60 -12.08 8.06
N GLU A 50 1.31 -12.07 9.18
CA GLU A 50 0.77 -11.66 10.47
C GLU A 50 0.26 -10.22 10.44
N ALA A 51 1.10 -9.28 9.96
CA ALA A 51 0.77 -7.87 9.86
C ALA A 51 -0.46 -7.64 8.96
N ALA A 52 -0.56 -8.33 7.83
CA ALA A 52 -1.72 -8.25 6.95
C ALA A 52 -3.02 -8.67 7.66
N THR A 53 -3.02 -9.79 8.39
CA THR A 53 -4.25 -10.27 9.07
C THR A 53 -4.68 -9.34 10.21
N ARG A 54 -3.74 -8.81 11.00
CA ARG A 54 -4.03 -7.83 12.05
C ARG A 54 -4.53 -6.50 11.47
N ALA A 55 -3.94 -6.04 10.35
CA ALA A 55 -4.37 -4.85 9.63
C ALA A 55 -5.80 -4.97 9.10
N PHE A 56 -6.21 -6.13 8.60
CA PHE A 56 -7.61 -6.37 8.20
C PHE A 56 -8.57 -6.26 9.38
N LYS A 57 -8.24 -6.80 10.56
CA LYS A 57 -9.11 -6.67 11.74
C LYS A 57 -9.36 -5.20 12.11
N ALA A 58 -8.31 -4.37 12.09
CA ALA A 58 -8.43 -2.93 12.31
C ALA A 58 -9.30 -2.25 11.23
N ALA A 59 -9.08 -2.57 9.95
CA ALA A 59 -9.88 -2.03 8.86
C ALA A 59 -11.36 -2.44 8.95
N TRP A 60 -11.66 -3.69 9.34
CA TRP A 60 -13.04 -4.17 9.49
C TRP A 60 -13.76 -3.46 10.63
N TYR A 61 -13.07 -3.22 11.75
CA TYR A 61 -13.64 -2.42 12.83
C TYR A 61 -14.02 -1.02 12.34
N ALA A 62 -13.09 -0.34 11.68
CA ALA A 62 -13.33 1.00 11.12
C ALA A 62 -14.48 1.01 10.09
N LYS A 63 -14.55 0.00 9.21
CA LYS A 63 -15.62 -0.12 8.21
C LYS A 63 -17.00 -0.26 8.84
N TRP A 64 -17.17 -1.19 9.78
CA TRP A 64 -18.50 -1.60 10.24
C TRP A 64 -18.96 -0.89 11.50
N PHE A 65 -18.06 -0.74 12.46
CA PHE A 65 -18.42 -0.25 13.78
C PHE A 65 -18.27 1.27 13.89
N VAL A 66 -17.42 1.87 13.04
CA VAL A 66 -17.19 3.33 13.06
C VAL A 66 -17.89 4.03 11.90
N HIS A 67 -17.42 3.84 10.66
CA HIS A 67 -17.70 4.79 9.59
C HIS A 67 -18.88 4.42 8.68
N ARG A 68 -19.03 3.14 8.30
CA ARG A 68 -20.06 2.67 7.35
C ARG A 68 -20.17 3.53 6.09
N ALA A 69 -19.03 3.97 5.57
CA ALA A 69 -18.98 4.90 4.45
C ALA A 69 -19.49 4.30 3.13
N LEU A 70 -20.25 5.10 2.39
CA LEU A 70 -20.80 4.78 1.07
C LEU A 70 -19.68 4.56 0.03
N ARG A 71 -19.88 3.61 -0.88
CA ARG A 71 -18.94 3.32 -1.97
C ARG A 71 -19.09 4.32 -3.15
N PRO A 72 -18.06 4.45 -4.01
CA PRO A 72 -18.12 5.37 -5.16
C PRO A 72 -19.20 5.04 -6.19
N ASP A 73 -19.45 3.77 -6.47
CA ASP A 73 -20.51 3.30 -7.38
C ASP A 73 -21.90 3.71 -6.86
N GLN A 74 -22.14 3.48 -5.56
CA GLN A 74 -23.38 3.87 -4.89
C GLN A 74 -23.58 5.39 -4.90
N TYR A 75 -22.51 6.16 -4.66
CA TYR A 75 -22.55 7.62 -4.79
C TYR A 75 -22.84 8.06 -6.23
N GLY A 76 -22.27 7.38 -7.23
CA GLY A 76 -22.60 7.56 -8.65
C GLY A 76 -24.09 7.34 -8.94
N GLY A 77 -24.73 6.39 -8.24
CA GLY A 77 -26.18 6.22 -8.26
C GLY A 77 -26.94 7.46 -7.77
N LEU A 78 -26.51 8.07 -6.66
CA LEU A 78 -27.12 9.30 -6.14
C LEU A 78 -26.98 10.47 -7.12
N VAL A 79 -25.81 10.58 -7.78
CA VAL A 79 -25.56 11.56 -8.85
C VAL A 79 -26.53 11.35 -10.00
N HIS A 80 -26.70 10.11 -10.46
CA HIS A 80 -27.59 9.80 -11.58
C HIS A 80 -29.05 10.16 -11.29
N MET A 81 -29.56 9.77 -10.13
CA MET A 81 -30.95 10.08 -9.75
C MET A 81 -31.19 11.58 -9.64
N THR A 82 -30.19 12.33 -9.15
CA THR A 82 -30.25 13.79 -9.06
C THR A 82 -30.24 14.43 -10.45
N LYS A 83 -29.34 14.01 -11.34
CA LYS A 83 -29.22 14.59 -12.70
C LYS A 83 -30.39 14.26 -13.62
N THR A 84 -31.09 13.15 -13.38
CA THR A 84 -32.26 12.73 -14.16
C THR A 84 -33.58 13.18 -13.55
N ASN A 85 -33.54 14.02 -12.50
CA ASN A 85 -34.72 14.52 -11.77
C ASN A 85 -35.63 13.41 -11.21
N GLN A 86 -35.11 12.20 -10.99
CA GLN A 86 -35.87 11.10 -10.38
C GLN A 86 -35.91 11.24 -8.86
N LYS A 87 -34.85 11.76 -8.23
CA LYS A 87 -34.79 12.09 -6.80
C LYS A 87 -33.61 13.01 -6.50
N THR A 88 -33.80 13.98 -5.61
CA THR A 88 -32.75 14.90 -5.18
C THR A 88 -32.00 14.38 -3.96
N TYR A 89 -30.67 14.41 -4.03
CA TYR A 89 -29.76 14.12 -2.91
C TYR A 89 -28.84 15.33 -2.65
N PRO A 90 -28.25 15.47 -1.44
CA PRO A 90 -27.34 16.57 -1.10
C PRO A 90 -25.97 16.41 -1.78
N ILE A 91 -25.94 16.41 -3.10
CA ILE A 91 -24.72 16.29 -3.91
C ILE A 91 -24.12 17.67 -4.14
N ASN A 92 -22.81 17.79 -3.95
CA ASN A 92 -22.10 19.03 -4.19
C ASN A 92 -22.24 19.48 -5.67
N SER A 93 -22.56 20.76 -5.90
CA SER A 93 -22.80 21.32 -7.22
C SER A 93 -21.58 21.24 -8.15
N TYR A 94 -20.35 21.26 -7.62
CA TYR A 94 -19.12 21.04 -8.40
C TYR A 94 -19.12 19.67 -9.11
N ILE A 95 -19.71 18.65 -8.48
CA ILE A 95 -19.81 17.31 -9.08
C ILE A 95 -20.87 17.34 -10.20
N LEU A 96 -22.02 17.96 -9.95
CA LEU A 96 -23.16 18.01 -10.89
C LEU A 96 -22.86 18.82 -12.17
N GLY A 97 -21.95 19.80 -12.07
CA GLY A 97 -21.46 20.62 -13.18
C GLY A 97 -20.12 20.16 -13.75
N SER A 98 -19.54 19.06 -13.28
CA SER A 98 -18.21 18.62 -13.69
C SER A 98 -18.15 18.26 -15.19
N PRO A 99 -17.13 18.72 -15.94
CA PRO A 99 -16.90 18.27 -17.32
C PRO A 99 -16.73 16.76 -17.45
N ALA A 100 -16.26 16.08 -16.39
CA ALA A 100 -16.19 14.62 -16.36
C ALA A 100 -17.58 13.97 -16.42
N LEU A 101 -18.62 14.67 -15.98
CA LEU A 101 -20.00 14.19 -15.97
C LEU A 101 -20.76 14.59 -17.25
N ILE A 102 -20.69 15.87 -17.64
CA ILE A 102 -21.54 16.48 -18.68
C ILE A 102 -20.79 16.94 -19.94
N GLY A 103 -19.46 16.89 -19.96
CA GLY A 103 -18.66 17.34 -21.10
C GLY A 103 -18.75 16.39 -22.30
N PRO A 104 -18.20 16.79 -23.46
CA PRO A 104 -18.25 15.99 -24.70
C PRO A 104 -17.55 14.63 -24.57
N ASN A 105 -16.58 14.51 -23.64
CA ASN A 105 -15.89 13.27 -23.30
C ASN A 105 -16.30 12.72 -21.91
N GLY A 106 -17.36 13.28 -21.33
CA GLY A 106 -17.85 12.91 -20.01
C GLY A 106 -18.63 11.60 -20.00
N VAL A 107 -19.00 11.15 -18.79
CA VAL A 107 -19.69 9.87 -18.57
C VAL A 107 -20.99 9.77 -19.37
N PHE A 108 -21.81 10.82 -19.39
CA PHE A 108 -23.07 10.80 -20.11
C PHE A 108 -22.90 10.68 -21.63
N ALA A 109 -21.99 11.45 -22.21
CA ALA A 109 -21.71 11.39 -23.65
C ALA A 109 -21.21 10.00 -24.08
N LYS A 110 -20.46 9.31 -23.22
CA LYS A 110 -19.89 7.98 -23.51
C LYS A 110 -20.85 6.82 -23.25
N HIS A 111 -21.72 6.94 -22.25
CA HIS A 111 -22.48 5.81 -21.72
C HIS A 111 -23.99 6.04 -21.66
N GLY A 112 -24.50 7.21 -22.02
CA GLY A 112 -25.93 7.55 -21.95
C GLY A 112 -26.50 7.61 -20.53
N SER A 113 -25.65 7.58 -19.50
CA SER A 113 -26.05 7.63 -18.09
C SER A 113 -25.06 8.42 -17.25
N TYR A 114 -25.36 8.60 -15.97
CA TYR A 114 -24.52 9.35 -15.02
C TYR A 114 -23.98 8.45 -13.90
N PHE A 115 -24.17 7.13 -14.01
CA PHE A 115 -23.59 6.17 -13.09
C PHE A 115 -22.07 6.17 -13.23
N LEU A 116 -21.35 5.88 -12.14
CA LEU A 116 -19.90 5.70 -12.20
C LEU A 116 -19.58 4.40 -12.96
N PRO A 117 -18.87 4.43 -14.10
CA PRO A 117 -18.44 3.21 -14.78
C PRO A 117 -17.58 2.35 -13.85
N GLN A 118 -17.83 1.05 -13.82
CA GLN A 118 -17.13 0.09 -12.96
C GLN A 118 -16.23 -0.82 -13.78
N ALA A 119 -15.04 -1.11 -13.25
CA ALA A 119 -14.12 -2.06 -13.87
C ALA A 119 -14.53 -3.52 -13.63
N TYR A 120 -15.32 -3.77 -12.59
CA TYR A 120 -15.80 -5.11 -12.22
C TYR A 120 -17.31 -5.19 -12.40
N SER A 121 -17.81 -6.32 -12.88
CA SER A 121 -19.25 -6.51 -13.14
C SER A 121 -20.07 -6.52 -11.84
N GLU A 122 -19.48 -6.97 -10.74
CA GLU A 122 -20.06 -6.96 -9.39
C GLU A 122 -19.86 -5.62 -8.64
N ALA A 123 -19.16 -4.66 -9.27
CA ALA A 123 -18.74 -3.41 -8.64
C ALA A 123 -17.87 -3.61 -7.38
N GLY A 124 -18.24 -2.96 -6.27
CA GLY A 124 -17.52 -3.05 -5.00
C GLY A 124 -17.90 -4.28 -4.17
N PRO A 125 -16.94 -4.87 -3.41
CA PRO A 125 -17.26 -5.92 -2.44
C PRO A 125 -18.32 -5.50 -1.41
N GLN A 126 -19.08 -6.48 -0.89
CA GLN A 126 -20.19 -6.30 0.06
C GLN A 126 -19.76 -5.93 1.49
N HIS A 127 -19.03 -4.82 1.62
CA HIS A 127 -18.67 -4.18 2.88
C HIS A 127 -18.41 -2.67 2.66
N PRO A 128 -18.52 -1.83 3.70
CA PRO A 128 -18.34 -0.38 3.60
C PRO A 128 -17.01 0.04 2.97
N SER A 129 -16.97 1.27 2.47
CA SER A 129 -15.82 1.81 1.74
C SER A 129 -14.62 2.07 2.64
N TYR A 130 -14.79 2.84 3.71
CA TYR A 130 -13.66 3.43 4.44
C TYR A 130 -13.22 2.61 5.67
N PRO A 131 -11.90 2.39 5.88
CA PRO A 131 -10.81 2.60 4.92
C PRO A 131 -10.70 1.42 3.93
N SER A 132 -9.84 1.50 2.92
CA SER A 132 -9.61 0.39 1.98
C SER A 132 -8.89 -0.77 2.69
N GLY A 133 -9.43 -1.98 2.57
CA GLY A 133 -8.79 -3.18 3.13
C GLY A 133 -7.45 -3.47 2.44
N HIS A 134 -7.40 -3.34 1.12
CA HIS A 134 -6.17 -3.49 0.33
C HIS A 134 -5.11 -2.47 0.74
N ALA A 135 -5.50 -1.21 0.92
CA ALA A 135 -4.59 -0.16 1.34
C ALA A 135 -4.05 -0.41 2.75
N THR A 136 -4.91 -0.86 3.67
CA THR A 136 -4.50 -1.17 5.06
C THR A 136 -3.53 -2.35 5.11
N MET A 137 -3.80 -3.43 4.37
CA MET A 137 -2.84 -4.53 4.24
C MET A 137 -1.53 -4.07 3.58
N ALA A 138 -1.62 -3.28 2.52
CA ALA A 138 -0.45 -2.80 1.80
C ALA A 138 0.45 -1.91 2.65
N GLY A 139 -0.13 -0.99 3.43
CA GLY A 139 0.61 -0.16 4.36
C GLY A 139 1.32 -0.97 5.45
N ALA A 140 0.65 -1.99 5.98
CA ALA A 140 1.26 -2.88 6.96
C ALA A 140 2.43 -3.68 6.38
N CYS A 141 2.24 -4.30 5.21
CA CYS A 141 3.26 -5.13 4.57
C CYS A 141 4.47 -4.31 4.11
N ALA A 142 4.25 -3.12 3.54
CA ALA A 142 5.35 -2.21 3.19
C ALA A 142 6.17 -1.81 4.42
N THR A 143 5.50 -1.53 5.55
CA THR A 143 6.16 -1.18 6.81
C THR A 143 7.03 -2.32 7.33
N ILE A 144 6.57 -3.57 7.26
CA ILE A 144 7.38 -4.75 7.63
C ILE A 144 8.62 -4.87 6.73
N LEU A 145 8.49 -4.63 5.41
CA LEU A 145 9.64 -4.65 4.51
C LEU A 145 10.60 -3.48 4.76
N LYS A 146 10.09 -2.31 5.14
CA LYS A 146 10.94 -1.18 5.59
C LYS A 146 11.64 -1.44 6.93
N ALA A 147 11.13 -2.38 7.74
CA ALA A 147 11.85 -2.88 8.92
C ALA A 147 12.94 -3.89 8.54
N ALA A 148 12.77 -4.64 7.45
CA ALA A 148 13.77 -5.59 6.96
C ALA A 148 14.98 -4.91 6.30
N PHE A 149 14.72 -3.88 5.50
CA PHE A 149 15.72 -3.25 4.62
C PHE A 149 15.97 -1.78 4.98
N ASP A 150 17.12 -1.26 4.58
CA ASP A 150 17.41 0.18 4.62
C ASP A 150 16.60 0.88 3.52
N GLY A 151 15.50 1.52 3.92
CA GLY A 151 14.63 2.23 3.00
C GLY A 151 15.28 3.43 2.30
N SER A 152 16.39 3.96 2.83
CA SER A 152 17.14 5.07 2.22
C SER A 152 18.13 4.62 1.15
N ALA A 153 18.44 3.32 1.10
CA ALA A 153 19.40 2.79 0.16
C ALA A 153 18.93 3.00 -1.31
N PRO A 154 19.83 3.49 -2.19
CA PRO A 154 19.56 3.55 -3.62
C PRO A 154 19.28 2.16 -4.20
N PHE A 155 18.33 2.06 -5.12
CA PHE A 155 18.00 0.78 -5.76
C PHE A 155 19.17 0.20 -6.56
N ALA A 156 20.08 1.06 -7.05
CA ALA A 156 21.35 0.66 -7.67
C ALA A 156 22.28 -0.18 -6.76
N LYS A 157 21.99 -0.33 -5.47
CA LYS A 157 22.71 -1.25 -4.57
C LYS A 157 22.34 -2.72 -4.75
N LEU A 158 21.24 -3.01 -5.45
CA LEU A 158 20.82 -4.38 -5.73
C LEU A 158 21.71 -5.04 -6.79
N THR A 159 21.81 -6.36 -6.69
CA THR A 159 22.52 -7.19 -7.68
C THR A 159 21.86 -7.06 -9.05
N ASP A 160 20.54 -7.31 -9.14
CA ASP A 160 19.71 -6.84 -10.25
C ASP A 160 19.04 -5.51 -9.87
N HIS A 161 19.55 -4.43 -10.45
CA HIS A 161 19.00 -3.08 -10.32
C HIS A 161 18.39 -2.57 -11.64
N THR A 162 18.03 -3.47 -12.56
CA THR A 162 17.44 -3.08 -13.84
C THR A 162 16.04 -2.50 -13.60
N ILE A 163 15.84 -1.23 -13.95
CA ILE A 163 14.54 -0.58 -13.82
C ILE A 163 13.82 -0.69 -15.15
N GLN A 164 12.60 -1.23 -15.11
CA GLN A 164 11.79 -1.47 -16.29
C GLN A 164 10.37 -0.93 -16.12
N VAL A 165 9.79 -0.52 -17.24
CA VAL A 165 8.37 -0.16 -17.34
C VAL A 165 7.70 -1.02 -18.42
N ALA A 166 6.39 -1.20 -18.34
CA ALA A 166 5.65 -1.87 -19.40
C ALA A 166 5.67 -1.02 -20.69
N SER A 167 5.75 -1.67 -21.85
CA SER A 167 5.50 -1.03 -23.14
C SER A 167 4.06 -0.49 -23.22
N ASN A 168 3.80 0.46 -24.13
CA ASN A 168 2.49 1.09 -24.27
C ASN A 168 1.33 0.10 -24.54
N ASP A 169 1.64 -1.04 -25.16
CA ASP A 169 0.68 -2.13 -25.41
C ASP A 169 0.65 -3.19 -24.30
N GLY A 170 1.52 -3.08 -23.29
CA GLY A 170 1.60 -3.97 -22.15
C GLY A 170 2.20 -5.36 -22.44
N GLN A 171 2.84 -5.57 -23.58
CA GLN A 171 3.33 -6.90 -24.00
C GLN A 171 4.82 -7.14 -23.73
N SER A 172 5.58 -6.12 -23.34
CA SER A 172 7.02 -6.23 -23.09
C SER A 172 7.50 -5.28 -22.00
N LEU A 173 8.71 -5.50 -21.50
CA LEU A 173 9.39 -4.63 -20.55
C LEU A 173 10.44 -3.78 -21.27
N VAL A 174 10.44 -2.48 -20.99
CA VAL A 174 11.37 -1.50 -21.54
C VAL A 174 12.24 -0.98 -20.40
N SER A 175 13.55 -1.16 -20.52
CA SER A 175 14.51 -0.63 -19.55
C SER A 175 14.56 0.89 -19.61
N VAL A 176 14.59 1.53 -18.45
CA VAL A 176 14.69 2.99 -18.32
C VAL A 176 15.89 3.36 -17.43
N PRO A 177 16.48 4.55 -17.62
CA PRO A 177 17.53 5.03 -16.72
C PRO A 177 17.03 5.13 -15.28
N ASP A 178 17.90 4.85 -14.31
CA ASP A 178 17.59 5.03 -12.90
C ASP A 178 17.39 6.53 -12.59
N PRO A 179 16.17 6.95 -12.18
CA PRO A 179 15.92 8.34 -11.82
C PRO A 179 16.34 8.66 -10.37
N GLY A 180 17.09 7.77 -9.71
CA GLY A 180 17.52 7.91 -8.32
C GLY A 180 16.50 7.36 -7.34
N ILE A 181 15.84 6.25 -7.66
CA ILE A 181 14.86 5.63 -6.77
C ILE A 181 15.53 4.94 -5.58
N THR A 182 14.82 4.87 -4.45
CA THR A 182 15.26 4.16 -3.24
C THR A 182 14.39 2.92 -3.00
N ILE A 183 14.93 1.97 -2.25
CA ILE A 183 14.19 0.76 -1.86
C ILE A 183 12.89 1.13 -1.11
N GLY A 184 12.96 2.04 -0.14
CA GLY A 184 11.79 2.52 0.59
C GLY A 184 10.76 3.21 -0.31
N GLY A 185 11.23 4.01 -1.27
CA GLY A 185 10.37 4.67 -2.25
C GLY A 185 9.61 3.69 -3.14
N GLU A 186 10.25 2.61 -3.60
CA GLU A 186 9.58 1.58 -4.41
C GLU A 186 8.62 0.72 -3.59
N LEU A 187 8.92 0.47 -2.31
CA LEU A 187 7.98 -0.20 -1.38
C LEU A 187 6.73 0.66 -1.14
N ASP A 188 6.90 1.97 -0.95
CA ASP A 188 5.79 2.90 -0.77
C ASP A 188 4.99 3.06 -2.07
N LYS A 189 5.67 3.08 -3.23
CA LYS A 189 5.04 3.07 -4.56
C LYS A 189 4.23 1.79 -4.77
N LEU A 190 4.75 0.62 -4.39
CA LEU A 190 4.00 -0.64 -4.47
C LEU A 190 2.74 -0.60 -3.61
N ALA A 191 2.83 -0.07 -2.38
CA ALA A 191 1.66 0.11 -1.52
C ALA A 191 0.62 1.05 -2.15
N SER A 192 1.08 2.15 -2.72
CA SER A 192 0.23 3.09 -3.46
C SER A 192 -0.43 2.44 -4.68
N ASN A 193 0.31 1.69 -5.50
CA ASN A 193 -0.22 0.98 -6.67
C ASN A 193 -1.37 0.05 -6.29
N ILE A 194 -1.21 -0.73 -5.22
CA ILE A 194 -2.24 -1.64 -4.72
C ILE A 194 -3.45 -0.86 -4.17
N ALA A 195 -3.21 0.22 -3.41
CA ALA A 195 -4.27 1.02 -2.82
C ALA A 195 -5.09 1.77 -3.87
N PHE A 196 -4.43 2.55 -4.73
CA PHE A 196 -5.05 3.37 -5.77
C PHE A 196 -5.54 2.56 -6.96
N GLY A 197 -5.01 1.36 -7.21
CA GLY A 197 -5.59 0.44 -8.20
C GLY A 197 -7.08 0.15 -7.92
N ARG A 198 -7.48 0.18 -6.64
CA ARG A 198 -8.91 0.03 -6.27
C ARG A 198 -9.74 1.28 -6.53
N ASN A 199 -9.10 2.46 -6.52
CA ASN A 199 -9.75 3.72 -6.89
C ASN A 199 -9.97 3.77 -8.40
N PHE A 200 -8.96 3.38 -9.18
CA PHE A 200 -9.08 3.25 -10.64
C PHE A 200 -10.14 2.24 -11.06
N ALA A 201 -10.36 1.19 -10.27
CA ALA A 201 -11.46 0.26 -10.49
C ALA A 201 -12.85 0.82 -10.16
N GLY A 202 -12.93 2.01 -9.55
CA GLY A 202 -14.18 2.68 -9.21
C GLY A 202 -14.80 2.25 -7.88
N ILE A 203 -14.05 1.59 -6.98
CA ILE A 203 -14.62 0.99 -5.76
C ILE A 203 -14.11 1.58 -4.44
N HIS A 204 -13.13 2.47 -4.47
CA HIS A 204 -12.62 3.18 -3.29
C HIS A 204 -12.36 4.67 -3.58
N TRP A 205 -12.41 5.48 -2.53
CA TRP A 205 -12.03 6.89 -2.57
C TRP A 205 -10.54 7.07 -2.31
N ARG A 206 -9.99 8.23 -2.70
CA ARG A 206 -8.62 8.63 -2.33
C ARG A 206 -8.38 8.55 -0.82
N SER A 207 -9.35 9.03 -0.02
CA SER A 207 -9.30 8.95 1.44
C SER A 207 -9.19 7.52 1.96
N ASP A 208 -9.89 6.57 1.33
CA ASP A 208 -9.87 5.16 1.73
C ASP A 208 -8.48 4.56 1.53
N ALA A 209 -7.78 4.96 0.46
CA ALA A 209 -6.43 4.54 0.14
C ALA A 209 -5.40 5.16 1.09
N GLU A 210 -5.35 6.49 1.20
CA GLU A 210 -4.31 7.18 1.97
C GLU A 210 -4.39 6.87 3.46
N TRP A 211 -5.60 6.95 4.05
CA TRP A 211 -5.78 6.64 5.46
C TRP A 211 -5.73 5.14 5.74
N GLY A 212 -6.10 4.30 4.77
CA GLY A 212 -5.90 2.86 4.86
C GLY A 212 -4.43 2.52 5.02
N MET A 213 -3.55 3.03 4.16
CA MET A 213 -2.10 2.78 4.25
C MET A 213 -1.53 3.21 5.61
N ARG A 214 -1.94 4.39 6.12
CA ARG A 214 -1.51 4.87 7.45
C ARG A 214 -2.02 4.01 8.60
N LEU A 215 -3.25 3.51 8.53
CA LEU A 215 -3.77 2.56 9.52
C LEU A 215 -2.95 1.25 9.49
N GLY A 216 -2.61 0.77 8.30
CA GLY A 216 -1.74 -0.39 8.12
C GLY A 216 -0.36 -0.21 8.72
N GLU A 217 0.28 0.93 8.44
CA GLU A 217 1.57 1.31 9.02
C GLU A 217 1.51 1.34 10.54
N ALA A 218 0.47 1.97 11.13
CA ALA A 218 0.31 1.99 12.58
C ALA A 218 0.18 0.60 13.20
N VAL A 219 -0.55 -0.32 12.55
CA VAL A 219 -0.65 -1.71 12.99
C VAL A 219 0.70 -2.43 12.92
N ALA A 220 1.44 -2.27 11.82
CA ALA A 220 2.76 -2.89 11.68
C ALA A 220 3.77 -2.35 12.71
N LEU A 221 3.80 -1.03 12.94
CA LEU A 221 4.64 -0.43 13.98
C LEU A 221 4.27 -0.93 15.38
N SER A 222 2.98 -1.15 15.66
CA SER A 222 2.56 -1.76 16.94
C SER A 222 3.08 -3.18 17.09
N ILE A 223 3.03 -3.99 16.03
CA ILE A 223 3.55 -5.37 16.05
C ILE A 223 5.05 -5.37 16.30
N LEU A 224 5.80 -4.52 15.61
CA LEU A 224 7.26 -4.45 15.75
C LEU A 224 7.66 -4.06 17.19
N ARG A 225 6.98 -3.05 17.77
CA ARG A 225 7.19 -2.66 19.18
C ARG A 225 6.87 -3.78 20.16
N ASP A 226 5.78 -4.52 19.93
CA ASP A 226 5.42 -5.66 20.78
C ASP A 226 6.46 -6.79 20.69
N GLN A 227 7.20 -6.86 19.59
CA GLN A 227 8.23 -7.87 19.38
C GLN A 227 9.60 -7.51 19.94
N ASP A 228 9.87 -6.25 20.26
CA ASP A 228 11.19 -5.78 20.71
C ASP A 228 11.77 -6.63 21.85
N ASN A 229 10.94 -6.97 22.83
CA ASN A 229 11.33 -7.81 23.98
C ASN A 229 11.50 -9.31 23.68
N ASN A 230 11.25 -9.75 22.44
CA ASN A 230 11.35 -11.16 22.03
C ASN A 230 12.70 -11.53 21.40
N TYR A 231 13.69 -10.62 21.44
CA TYR A 231 15.03 -10.84 20.88
C TYR A 231 16.13 -10.89 21.95
N PRO A 232 16.02 -11.76 22.98
CA PRO A 232 17.00 -11.80 24.05
C PRO A 232 18.39 -12.19 23.50
N GLY A 233 19.40 -11.40 23.82
CA GLY A 233 20.79 -11.63 23.41
C GLY A 233 21.19 -11.02 22.07
N GLU A 234 20.26 -10.35 21.38
CA GLU A 234 20.56 -9.56 20.18
C GLU A 234 20.91 -8.12 20.58
N ASP A 235 21.95 -7.55 19.98
CA ASP A 235 22.36 -6.16 20.13
C ASP A 235 21.50 -5.29 19.20
N PHE A 236 20.29 -5.01 19.66
CA PHE A 236 19.21 -4.44 18.86
C PHE A 236 18.65 -3.17 19.53
N GLU A 237 18.80 -2.03 18.86
CA GLU A 237 18.27 -0.73 19.31
C GLU A 237 16.96 -0.32 18.61
N GLY A 238 16.38 -1.22 17.80
CA GLY A 238 15.15 -0.99 17.05
C GLY A 238 15.34 -0.86 15.53
N PHE A 239 14.28 -1.13 14.78
CA PHE A 239 14.23 -0.92 13.34
C PHE A 239 13.97 0.54 13.01
N THR A 240 14.86 1.16 12.23
CA THR A 240 14.67 2.55 11.78
C THR A 240 13.85 2.59 10.49
N ILE A 241 12.65 3.17 10.53
CA ILE A 241 11.68 3.16 9.45
C ILE A 241 11.31 4.60 9.08
N THR A 242 11.42 4.95 7.80
CA THR A 242 10.78 6.15 7.24
C THR A 242 9.32 5.86 6.93
N LYS A 243 8.42 6.56 7.61
CA LYS A 243 6.97 6.44 7.51
C LYS A 243 6.44 7.07 6.22
N PHE A 244 5.19 6.75 5.87
CA PHE A 244 4.51 7.30 4.69
C PHE A 244 4.34 8.83 4.72
N ASP A 245 4.41 9.46 5.90
CA ASP A 245 4.41 10.92 6.04
C ASP A 245 5.80 11.56 5.97
N GLY A 246 6.83 10.77 5.68
CA GLY A 246 8.22 11.20 5.56
C GLY A 246 8.96 11.32 6.90
N THR A 247 8.29 11.12 8.04
CA THR A 247 8.95 11.11 9.34
C THR A 247 9.64 9.78 9.61
N SER A 248 10.74 9.76 10.36
CA SER A 248 11.40 8.51 10.77
C SER A 248 10.98 8.10 12.18
N VAL A 249 10.93 6.79 12.42
CA VAL A 249 10.69 6.19 13.74
C VAL A 249 11.63 5.01 13.94
N THR A 250 12.08 4.80 15.17
CA THR A 250 12.77 3.57 15.59
C THR A 250 11.84 2.80 16.50
N VAL A 251 11.60 1.51 16.19
CA VAL A 251 10.64 0.63 16.88
C VAL A 251 11.19 -0.74 17.17
#